data_AF-A0A7D9KCW5-F1
#
_entry.id   AF-A0A7D9KCW5-F1
#
_cell.length_a   1.000
_cell.length_b   1.000
_cell.length_c   1.000
_cell.angle_alpha   90.00
_cell.angle_beta   90.00
_cell.angle_gamma   90.00
#
_symmetry.space_group_name_H-M   'P 1'
#
loop_
_entity.id
_entity.type
_entity.pdbx_description
1 polymer ?
#
loop_
_entity_poly.entity_id
_entity_poly.type
_entity_poly.pdbx_seq_one_letter_code
_entity_poly.pdbx_strand_id
1 'polypeptide(L)'
;MVIGEFEYDSGFSNNENSNSDPPVFSYILFVLFIVIMTILLMNLLVGLAVDDIKEVQAQANLKRQAMLVDLALNVEKAFPRFIRRRMISEFETRHPNWMREKLFTSLDGEDIRKRLRLEQTPFEKIESRQDETKETVRKLKTRLTQLNSRTEKIEMMLKAIVTHMDIEVNEDELDEEEDAF
;
A
#
# COMPACT_ATOMS: atom_id res chain seq x y z
N MET A 1 57.34 -5.67 -13.99
CA MET A 1 57.79 -6.42 -12.78
C MET A 1 56.88 -6.24 -11.55
N VAL A 2 56.52 -5.02 -11.11
CA VAL A 2 55.76 -4.82 -9.85
C VAL A 2 54.28 -5.25 -9.92
N ILE A 3 53.64 -5.15 -11.09
CA ILE A 3 52.23 -5.54 -11.31
C ILE A 3 52.04 -7.04 -11.59
N GLY A 4 53.12 -7.82 -11.66
CA GLY A 4 53.10 -9.24 -12.03
C GLY A 4 53.32 -9.50 -13.52
N GLU A 5 53.48 -8.45 -14.34
CA GLU A 5 53.98 -8.59 -15.71
C GLU A 5 55.50 -8.81 -15.68
N PHE A 6 55.92 -10.00 -16.11
CA PHE A 6 57.32 -10.43 -16.16
C PHE A 6 57.73 -10.67 -17.62
N GLU A 7 58.63 -9.84 -18.12
CA GLU A 7 59.22 -10.03 -19.44
C GLU A 7 60.50 -10.86 -19.29
N TYR A 8 60.34 -12.19 -19.33
CA TYR A 8 61.47 -13.12 -19.19
C TYR A 8 62.33 -13.18 -20.46
N ASP A 9 61.68 -13.13 -21.62
CA ASP A 9 62.31 -13.34 -22.91
C ASP A 9 63.20 -12.15 -23.32
N SER A 10 62.72 -10.91 -23.13
CA SER A 10 63.52 -9.71 -23.42
C SER A 10 64.65 -9.46 -22.42
N GLY A 11 64.53 -9.95 -21.19
CA GLY A 11 65.49 -9.70 -20.10
C GLY A 11 66.58 -10.76 -19.91
N PHE A 12 66.28 -12.04 -20.17
CA PHE A 12 67.20 -13.16 -19.94
C PHE A 12 67.47 -14.03 -21.19
N SER A 13 66.61 -14.00 -22.20
CA SER A 13 66.68 -14.91 -23.37
C SER A 13 67.36 -14.27 -24.58
N ASN A 14 67.15 -12.97 -24.83
CA ASN A 14 67.65 -12.32 -26.04
C ASN A 14 69.03 -11.65 -25.87
N ASN A 15 70.08 -12.45 -25.78
CA ASN A 15 71.46 -11.97 -25.88
C ASN A 15 72.23 -12.73 -26.96
N GLU A 16 71.75 -12.68 -28.20
CA GLU A 16 72.37 -13.35 -29.35
C GLU A 16 73.81 -12.88 -29.66
N ASN A 17 74.29 -11.79 -29.03
CA ASN A 17 75.65 -11.26 -29.18
C ASN A 17 76.52 -11.38 -27.89
N SER A 18 75.92 -11.87 -26.80
CA SER A 18 76.45 -12.19 -25.47
C SER A 18 76.91 -13.62 -25.23
N ASN A 19 78.17 -14.01 -25.42
CA ASN A 19 78.62 -15.38 -25.09
C ASN A 19 78.66 -15.73 -23.58
N SER A 20 77.90 -15.05 -22.74
CA SER A 20 77.84 -15.30 -21.30
C SER A 20 76.39 -15.52 -20.90
N ASP A 21 76.04 -16.79 -20.67
CA ASP A 21 74.78 -17.15 -20.00
C ASP A 21 74.67 -16.39 -18.67
N PRO A 22 73.47 -15.92 -18.29
CA PRO A 22 73.26 -15.31 -16.99
C PRO A 22 73.72 -16.27 -15.89
N PRO A 23 74.43 -15.79 -14.86
CA PRO A 23 74.88 -16.65 -13.77
C PRO A 23 73.69 -17.33 -13.09
N VAL A 24 73.81 -18.61 -12.72
CA VAL A 24 72.74 -19.40 -12.06
C VAL A 24 72.08 -18.64 -10.88
N PHE A 25 72.86 -17.81 -10.20
CA PHE A 25 72.41 -16.94 -9.13
C PHE A 25 71.32 -15.93 -9.53
N SER A 26 71.34 -15.39 -10.75
CA SER A 26 70.30 -14.45 -11.24
C SER A 26 68.94 -15.13 -11.41
N TYR A 27 68.92 -16.40 -11.84
CA TYR A 27 67.68 -17.18 -11.92
C TYR A 27 67.11 -17.47 -10.53
N ILE A 28 67.96 -17.80 -9.56
CA ILE A 28 67.55 -18.03 -8.17
C ILE A 28 66.96 -16.75 -7.56
N LEU A 29 67.63 -15.60 -7.75
CA LEU A 29 67.13 -14.31 -7.30
C LEU A 29 65.82 -13.92 -7.98
N PHE A 30 65.66 -14.21 -9.27
CA PHE A 30 64.45 -13.92 -10.02
C PHE A 30 63.23 -14.72 -9.51
N VAL A 31 63.41 -16.02 -9.24
CA VAL A 31 62.35 -16.85 -8.64
C VAL A 31 61.99 -16.36 -7.24
N LEU A 32 62.98 -16.04 -6.41
CA LEU A 32 62.76 -15.49 -5.07
C LEU A 32 62.00 -14.15 -5.14
N PHE A 33 62.34 -13.30 -6.10
CA PHE A 33 61.67 -12.03 -6.33
C PHE A 33 60.20 -12.21 -6.73
N ILE A 34 59.89 -13.16 -7.63
CA ILE A 34 58.51 -13.47 -8.01
C ILE A 34 57.71 -13.95 -6.80
N VAL A 35 58.27 -14.86 -5.99
CA VAL A 35 57.59 -15.38 -4.79
C VAL A 35 57.31 -14.26 -3.79
N ILE A 36 58.29 -13.39 -3.51
CA ILE A 36 58.13 -12.26 -2.59
C ILE A 36 57.08 -11.28 -3.13
N MET A 37 57.15 -10.90 -4.40
CA MET A 37 56.24 -9.93 -4.98
C MET A 37 54.81 -10.47 -5.11
N THR A 38 54.64 -11.73 -5.49
CA THR A 38 53.31 -12.32 -5.69
C THR A 38 52.64 -12.66 -4.36
N ILE A 39 53.40 -13.15 -3.38
CA ILE A 39 52.83 -13.61 -2.11
C ILE A 39 52.82 -12.48 -1.08
N LEU A 40 53.94 -11.77 -0.85
CA LEU A 40 53.98 -10.77 0.21
C LEU A 40 53.28 -9.48 -0.18
N LEU A 41 53.50 -8.95 -1.40
CA LEU A 41 52.85 -7.69 -1.77
C LEU A 41 51.34 -7.84 -1.93
N MET A 42 50.86 -8.90 -2.58
CA MET A 42 49.42 -9.10 -2.74
C MET A 42 48.73 -9.26 -1.38
N ASN A 43 49.29 -10.06 -0.48
CA ASN A 43 48.71 -10.26 0.85
C ASN A 43 48.80 -9.00 1.73
N LEU A 44 49.85 -8.20 1.60
CA LEU A 44 49.99 -6.93 2.33
C LEU A 44 49.01 -5.87 1.82
N LEU A 45 48.91 -5.69 0.50
CA LEU A 45 48.02 -4.70 -0.11
C LEU A 45 46.55 -5.04 0.14
N VAL A 46 46.17 -6.30 0.01
CA VAL A 46 44.82 -6.76 0.33
C VAL A 46 44.55 -6.66 1.83
N GLY A 47 45.53 -7.02 2.68
CA GLY A 47 45.41 -6.90 4.14
C GLY A 47 45.15 -5.46 4.59
N LEU A 48 45.94 -4.51 4.12
CA LEU A 48 45.77 -3.08 4.39
C LEU A 48 44.42 -2.57 3.87
N ALA A 49 44.07 -2.87 2.61
CA ALA A 49 42.80 -2.43 2.04
C ALA A 49 41.58 -2.99 2.78
N VAL A 50 41.65 -4.25 3.21
CA VAL A 50 40.56 -4.90 3.96
C VAL A 50 40.45 -4.33 5.37
N ASP A 51 41.57 -4.05 6.04
CA ASP A 51 41.54 -3.44 7.37
C ASP A 51 41.05 -1.98 7.33
N ASP A 52 41.48 -1.21 6.33
CA ASP A 52 40.95 0.14 6.06
C ASP A 52 39.43 0.11 5.80
N ILE A 53 38.94 -0.84 5.01
CA ILE A 53 37.51 -1.00 4.73
C ILE A 53 36.72 -1.37 5.99
N LYS A 54 37.24 -2.26 6.85
CA LYS A 54 36.56 -2.65 8.09
C LYS A 54 36.37 -1.46 9.03
N GLU A 55 37.40 -0.63 9.21
CA GLU A 55 37.33 0.56 10.05
C GLU A 55 36.31 1.57 9.51
N VAL A 56 36.34 1.82 8.19
CA VAL A 56 35.36 2.69 7.52
C VAL A 56 33.95 2.14 7.66
N GLN A 57 33.72 0.83 7.53
CA GLN A 57 32.40 0.22 7.68
C GLN A 57 31.87 0.33 9.11
N ALA A 58 32.71 0.16 10.13
CA ALA A 58 32.32 0.32 11.52
C ALA A 58 31.81 1.75 11.80
N GLN A 59 32.43 2.75 11.18
CA GLN A 59 32.03 4.16 11.32
C GLN A 59 30.98 4.61 10.30
N ALA A 60 30.73 3.84 9.23
CA ALA A 60 29.89 4.25 8.11
C ALA A 60 28.44 4.58 8.52
N ASN A 61 27.86 3.82 9.43
CA ASN A 61 26.49 4.07 9.89
C ASN A 61 26.38 5.41 10.65
N LEU A 62 27.32 5.68 11.55
CA LEU A 62 27.38 6.95 12.28
C LEU A 62 27.73 8.11 11.35
N LYS A 63 28.70 7.94 10.46
CA LYS A 63 29.09 8.93 9.44
C LYS A 63 27.91 9.29 8.55
N ARG A 64 27.12 8.30 8.13
CA ARG A 64 25.92 8.50 7.33
C ARG A 64 24.87 9.31 8.08
N GLN A 65 24.62 8.98 9.34
CA GLN A 65 23.67 9.74 10.16
C GLN A 65 24.15 11.18 10.39
N ALA A 66 25.43 11.37 10.71
CA ALA A 66 26.03 12.69 10.86
C ALA A 66 25.89 13.52 9.58
N MET A 67 26.18 12.94 8.42
CA MET A 67 26.02 13.61 7.12
C MET A 67 24.56 14.02 6.85
N LEU A 68 23.59 13.16 7.21
CA LEU A 68 22.16 13.50 7.07
C LEU A 68 21.76 14.65 7.99
N VAL A 69 22.26 14.66 9.23
CA VAL A 69 22.01 15.75 10.19
C VAL A 69 22.65 17.05 9.70
N ASP A 70 23.91 17.02 9.25
CA ASP A 70 24.59 18.18 8.70
C ASP A 70 23.85 18.75 7.48
N LEU A 71 23.39 17.88 6.58
CA LEU A 71 22.58 18.29 5.44
C LEU A 71 21.27 18.93 5.89
N ALA A 72 20.54 18.30 6.82
CA ALA A 72 19.28 18.82 7.34
C ALA A 72 19.48 20.19 8.00
N LEU A 73 20.53 20.37 8.79
CA LEU A 73 20.87 21.64 9.45
C LEU A 73 21.26 22.72 8.43
N ASN A 74 22.03 22.39 7.41
CA ASN A 74 22.41 23.33 6.35
C ASN A 74 21.18 23.80 5.57
N VAL A 75 20.29 22.86 5.25
CA VAL A 75 19.01 23.16 4.60
C VAL A 75 18.14 24.03 5.52
N GLU A 76 18.01 23.69 6.80
CA GLU A 76 17.26 24.48 7.77
C GLU A 76 17.78 25.92 7.90
N LYS A 77 19.11 26.10 7.91
CA LYS A 77 19.76 27.43 7.93
C LYS A 77 19.51 28.23 6.66
N ALA A 78 19.41 27.57 5.51
CA ALA A 78 19.13 28.22 4.24
C ALA A 78 17.66 28.64 4.10
N PHE A 79 16.73 28.02 4.84
CA PHE A 79 15.31 28.34 4.75
C PHE A 79 14.92 29.66 5.46
N PRO A 80 14.10 30.51 4.83
CA PRO A 80 13.55 31.70 5.47
C PRO A 80 12.72 31.37 6.72
N ARG A 81 12.77 32.27 7.71
CA ARG A 81 12.11 32.09 9.03
C ARG A 81 10.61 31.80 8.97
N PHE A 82 9.91 32.23 7.91
CA PHE A 82 8.48 31.96 7.72
C PHE A 82 8.19 30.49 7.38
N ILE A 83 9.08 29.83 6.64
CA ILE A 83 8.97 28.41 6.28
C ILE A 83 9.31 27.54 7.49
N ARG A 84 10.36 27.93 8.22
CA ARG A 84 10.82 27.23 9.43
C ARG A 84 9.72 27.13 10.50
N ARG A 85 8.97 28.22 10.72
CA ARG A 85 7.86 28.22 11.69
C ARG A 85 6.65 27.38 11.28
N ARG A 86 6.48 27.11 9.97
CA ARG A 86 5.32 26.38 9.46
C ARG A 86 5.58 24.89 9.26
N MET A 87 6.82 24.49 8.95
CA MET A 87 7.16 23.10 8.67
C MET A 87 7.66 22.30 9.88
N ILE A 88 8.15 22.95 10.94
CA ILE A 88 8.58 22.24 12.15
C ILE A 88 7.33 21.91 12.97
N SER A 89 6.84 20.68 12.83
CA SER A 89 5.85 20.10 13.73
C SER A 89 6.59 19.40 14.87
N GLU A 90 6.23 19.70 16.12
CA GLU A 90 6.87 19.13 17.32
C GLU A 90 6.42 17.68 17.60
N PHE A 91 5.28 17.27 17.04
CA PHE A 91 4.69 15.96 17.26
C PHE A 91 4.28 15.30 15.94
N GLU A 92 4.65 14.02 15.78
CA GLU A 92 4.23 13.19 14.65
C GLU A 92 3.66 11.87 15.19
N THR A 93 2.33 11.76 15.22
CA THR A 93 1.64 10.53 15.63
C THR A 93 1.64 9.54 14.46
N ARG A 94 2.55 8.55 14.49
CA ARG A 94 2.64 7.54 13.44
C ARG A 94 1.75 6.34 13.74
N HIS A 95 0.65 6.21 13.01
CA HIS A 95 -0.23 5.04 13.08
C HIS A 95 0.23 3.98 12.05
N PRO A 96 0.74 2.80 12.48
CA PRO A 96 1.39 1.84 11.59
C PRO A 96 0.48 1.19 10.53
N ASN A 97 -0.84 1.33 10.63
CA ASN A 97 -1.81 0.73 9.71
C ASN A 97 -2.82 1.72 9.08
N TRP A 98 -2.61 3.04 9.20
CA TRP A 98 -3.60 4.05 8.77
C TRP A 98 -3.99 4.00 7.29
N MET A 99 -3.09 3.48 6.44
CA MET A 99 -3.29 3.45 4.98
C MET A 99 -3.94 2.16 4.48
N ARG A 100 -4.02 1.11 5.29
CA ARG A 100 -4.69 -0.14 4.90
C ARG A 100 -6.19 0.06 4.78
N GLU A 101 -6.85 0.72 5.73
CA GLU A 101 -8.29 0.98 5.66
C GLU A 101 -8.67 1.87 4.47
N LYS A 102 -7.96 2.99 4.25
CA LYS A 102 -8.31 3.93 3.17
C LYS A 102 -8.12 3.38 1.75
N LEU A 103 -7.15 2.49 1.54
CA LEU A 103 -6.96 1.84 0.24
C LEU A 103 -8.08 0.85 -0.06
N PHE A 104 -8.59 0.12 0.94
CA PHE A 104 -9.71 -0.81 0.74
C PHE A 104 -11.07 -0.11 0.62
N THR A 105 -11.28 1.04 1.28
CA THR A 105 -12.56 1.79 1.18
C THR A 105 -12.67 2.66 -0.06
N SER A 106 -11.57 2.97 -0.76
CA SER A 106 -11.60 3.73 -2.03
C SER A 106 -11.62 2.85 -3.27
N LEU A 107 -11.44 1.54 -3.08
CA LEU A 107 -11.60 0.49 -4.08
C LEU A 107 -12.96 -0.22 -3.93
N ASP A 108 -13.97 0.48 -3.37
CA ASP A 108 -15.33 -0.03 -3.44
C ASP A 108 -15.78 0.06 -4.91
N GLY A 109 -15.91 -1.12 -5.54
CA GLY A 109 -16.06 -1.25 -6.98
C GLY A 109 -17.34 -0.61 -7.51
N GLU A 110 -18.33 -0.35 -6.65
CA GLU A 110 -19.58 0.34 -6.99
C GLU A 110 -19.35 1.81 -7.38
N ASP A 111 -18.57 2.56 -6.58
CA ASP A 111 -18.34 3.99 -6.82
C ASP A 111 -17.50 4.24 -8.08
N ILE A 112 -16.59 3.32 -8.40
CA ILE A 112 -15.77 3.36 -9.63
C ILE A 112 -16.62 2.97 -10.84
N ARG A 113 -17.48 1.94 -10.74
CA ARG A 113 -18.38 1.51 -11.83
C ARG A 113 -19.42 2.57 -12.18
N LYS A 114 -20.00 3.23 -11.16
CA LYS A 114 -20.98 4.32 -11.34
C LYS A 114 -20.39 5.52 -12.08
N ARG A 115 -19.12 5.83 -11.85
CA ARG A 115 -18.38 6.90 -12.55
C ARG A 115 -17.99 6.52 -13.98
N LEU A 116 -17.78 5.23 -14.27
CA LEU A 116 -17.33 4.75 -15.58
C LEU A 116 -18.45 4.40 -16.58
N ARG A 117 -19.73 4.46 -16.22
CA ARG A 117 -20.87 4.09 -17.10
C ARG A 117 -20.67 2.72 -17.79
N LEU A 118 -20.11 1.75 -17.08
CA LEU A 118 -20.03 0.37 -17.58
C LEU A 118 -21.43 -0.25 -17.53
N GLU A 119 -21.80 -0.94 -18.61
CA GLU A 119 -23.11 -1.53 -18.84
C GLU A 119 -23.52 -2.47 -17.69
N GLN A 120 -24.75 -2.31 -17.21
CA GLN A 120 -25.26 -2.98 -16.01
C GLN A 120 -25.21 -4.50 -16.18
N THR A 121 -24.62 -5.19 -15.21
CA THR A 121 -24.61 -6.66 -15.22
C THR A 121 -26.03 -7.19 -14.97
N PRO A 122 -26.34 -8.44 -15.37
CA PRO A 122 -27.67 -9.04 -15.16
C PRO A 122 -28.17 -8.99 -13.71
N PHE A 123 -27.26 -8.90 -12.74
CA PHE A 123 -27.56 -8.81 -11.30
C PHE A 123 -28.11 -7.43 -10.89
N GLU A 124 -27.60 -6.34 -11.44
CA GLU A 124 -28.04 -4.97 -11.14
C GLU A 124 -29.44 -4.67 -11.72
N LYS A 125 -29.78 -5.33 -12.83
CA LYS A 125 -31.14 -5.34 -13.39
C LYS A 125 -32.15 -6.08 -12.51
N ILE A 126 -31.68 -7.06 -11.72
CA ILE A 126 -32.53 -7.81 -10.78
C ILE A 126 -32.74 -6.98 -9.52
N GLU A 127 -31.71 -6.30 -9.02
CA GLU A 127 -31.80 -5.44 -7.82
C GLU A 127 -32.70 -4.23 -8.04
N SER A 128 -32.52 -3.50 -9.15
CA SER A 128 -33.42 -2.38 -9.51
C SER A 128 -34.89 -2.80 -9.64
N ARG A 129 -35.15 -4.01 -10.17
CA ARG A 129 -36.51 -4.60 -10.19
C ARG A 129 -37.03 -4.95 -8.81
N GLN A 130 -36.19 -5.42 -7.90
CA GLN A 130 -36.58 -5.69 -6.52
C GLN A 130 -36.94 -4.40 -5.77
N ASP A 131 -36.18 -3.32 -5.99
CA ASP A 131 -36.47 -2.02 -5.37
C ASP A 131 -37.77 -1.39 -5.89
N GLU A 132 -38.03 -1.47 -7.20
CA GLU A 132 -39.30 -1.02 -7.79
C GLU A 132 -40.49 -1.85 -7.25
N THR A 133 -40.31 -3.16 -7.12
CA THR A 133 -41.33 -4.05 -6.53
C THR A 133 -41.56 -3.71 -5.05
N LYS A 134 -40.51 -3.39 -4.29
CA LYS A 134 -40.61 -2.99 -2.89
C LYS A 134 -41.32 -1.65 -2.71
N GLU A 135 -41.11 -0.72 -3.63
CA GLU A 135 -41.79 0.57 -3.63
C GLU A 135 -43.29 0.42 -3.94
N THR A 136 -43.65 -0.42 -4.92
CA THR A 136 -45.05 -0.70 -5.26
C THR A 136 -45.77 -1.39 -4.10
N VAL A 137 -45.12 -2.34 -3.42
CA VAL A 137 -45.63 -2.98 -2.19
C VAL A 137 -45.82 -1.97 -1.06
N ARG A 138 -44.89 -1.03 -0.87
CA ARG A 138 -45.07 0.07 0.11
C ARG A 138 -46.25 0.95 -0.24
N LYS A 139 -46.39 1.35 -1.50
CA LYS A 139 -47.53 2.16 -1.97
C LYS A 139 -48.86 1.43 -1.78
N LEU A 140 -48.92 0.14 -2.10
CA LEU A 140 -50.10 -0.70 -1.85
C LEU A 140 -50.44 -0.77 -0.36
N LYS A 141 -49.44 -1.01 0.50
CA LYS A 141 -49.64 -1.02 1.95
C LYS A 141 -50.25 0.30 2.45
N THR A 142 -49.71 1.43 2.01
CA THR A 142 -50.26 2.75 2.40
C THR A 142 -51.70 2.98 1.91
N ARG A 143 -52.04 2.49 0.71
CA ARG A 143 -53.42 2.57 0.18
C ARG A 143 -54.37 1.68 0.97
N LEU A 144 -53.93 0.48 1.35
CA LEU A 144 -54.74 -0.47 2.11
C LEU A 144 -55.03 0.08 3.52
N THR A 145 -54.03 0.64 4.20
CA THR A 145 -54.24 1.33 5.49
C THR A 145 -55.19 2.52 5.35
N GLN A 146 -55.13 3.24 4.23
CA GLN A 146 -56.04 4.36 3.98
C GLN A 146 -57.47 3.88 3.70
N LEU A 147 -57.64 2.76 2.99
CA LEU A 147 -58.95 2.13 2.78
C LEU A 147 -59.54 1.67 4.12
N ASN A 148 -58.77 1.00 4.97
CA ASN A 148 -59.25 0.56 6.29
C ASN A 148 -59.81 1.74 7.10
N SER A 149 -59.06 2.86 7.14
CA SER A 149 -59.51 4.07 7.82
C SER A 149 -60.77 4.73 7.21
N ARG A 150 -61.05 4.48 5.92
CA ARG A 150 -62.29 4.93 5.28
C ARG A 150 -63.45 4.02 5.62
N THR A 151 -63.23 2.71 5.66
CA THR A 151 -64.23 1.73 6.09
C THR A 151 -64.68 2.02 7.51
N GLU A 152 -63.76 2.25 8.45
CA GLU A 152 -64.09 2.63 9.84
C GLU A 152 -64.94 3.91 9.91
N LYS A 153 -64.65 4.91 9.05
CA LYS A 153 -65.45 6.14 8.99
C LYS A 153 -66.85 5.92 8.43
N ILE A 154 -66.98 5.04 7.44
CA ILE A 154 -68.27 4.64 6.89
C ILE A 154 -69.07 3.89 7.95
N GLU A 155 -68.44 2.98 8.69
CA GLU A 155 -69.07 2.25 9.79
C GLU A 155 -69.57 3.21 10.89
N MET A 156 -68.76 4.18 11.30
CA MET A 156 -69.18 5.22 12.25
C MET A 156 -70.33 6.08 11.70
N MET A 157 -70.31 6.42 10.41
CA MET A 157 -71.37 7.18 9.77
C MET A 157 -72.68 6.37 9.68
N LEU A 158 -72.58 5.07 9.37
CA LEU A 158 -73.73 4.16 9.36
C LEU A 158 -74.31 4.01 10.77
N LYS A 159 -73.48 3.80 11.79
CA LYS A 159 -73.91 3.78 13.20
C LYS A 159 -74.57 5.09 13.62
N ALA A 160 -74.05 6.25 13.18
CA ALA A 160 -74.66 7.54 13.45
C ALA A 160 -76.00 7.75 12.70
N ILE A 161 -76.15 7.20 11.50
CA ILE A 161 -77.41 7.26 10.74
C ILE A 161 -78.46 6.33 11.36
N VAL A 162 -78.07 5.10 11.72
CA VAL A 162 -78.96 4.12 12.39
C VAL A 162 -79.51 4.70 13.70
N THR A 163 -78.66 5.32 14.50
CA THR A 163 -79.07 5.98 15.76
C THR A 163 -79.91 7.24 15.53
N HIS A 164 -79.67 8.00 14.45
CA HIS A 164 -80.50 9.18 14.14
C HIS A 164 -81.86 8.81 13.52
N MET A 165 -81.94 7.70 12.79
CA MET A 165 -83.18 7.22 12.15
C MET A 165 -84.06 6.34 13.05
N ASP A 166 -83.63 6.08 14.30
CA ASP A 166 -84.33 5.26 15.31
C ASP A 166 -84.75 3.87 14.78
N ILE A 167 -83.83 3.24 14.05
CA ILE A 167 -84.03 1.89 13.50
C ILE A 167 -83.41 0.90 14.49
N GLU A 168 -84.22 0.04 15.10
CA GLU A 168 -83.73 -1.10 15.87
C GLU A 168 -82.98 -2.06 14.93
N VAL A 169 -81.66 -2.13 15.08
CA VAL A 169 -80.82 -3.12 14.42
C VAL A 169 -80.52 -4.22 15.44
N ASN A 170 -81.05 -5.42 15.21
CA ASN A 170 -80.69 -6.61 15.98
C ASN A 170 -79.32 -7.09 15.52
N GLU A 171 -78.30 -6.96 16.38
CA GLU A 171 -76.93 -7.43 16.10
C GLU A 171 -76.82 -8.96 16.06
N ASP A 172 -77.82 -9.68 16.59
CA ASP A 172 -77.82 -11.16 16.72
C ASP A 172 -78.00 -11.93 15.39
N GLU A 173 -78.32 -11.28 14.26
CA GLU A 173 -78.53 -11.93 12.96
C GLU A 173 -77.31 -11.86 12.01
N LEU A 174 -76.27 -11.09 12.34
CA LEU A 174 -75.12 -10.88 11.43
C LEU A 174 -73.91 -11.78 11.74
N ASP A 175 -73.79 -12.28 12.97
CA ASP A 175 -72.66 -13.12 13.40
C ASP A 175 -72.84 -14.60 12.99
N GLU A 176 -74.02 -15.02 12.53
CA GLU A 176 -74.27 -16.42 12.13
C GLU A 176 -73.73 -16.79 10.74
N GLU A 177 -73.38 -15.82 9.88
CA GLU A 177 -72.81 -16.11 8.55
C GLU A 177 -71.28 -16.12 8.49
N GLU A 178 -70.56 -15.66 9.52
CA GLU A 178 -69.08 -15.66 9.50
C GLU A 178 -68.44 -17.00 9.94
N ASP A 179 -69.20 -17.90 10.57
CA ASP A 179 -68.71 -19.20 11.06
C ASP A 179 -68.96 -20.38 10.10
N ALA A 180 -69.45 -20.12 8.88
CA ALA A 180 -69.70 -21.15 7.88
C ALA A 180 -68.85 -20.94 6.62
N PHE A 181 -67.51 -21.00 6.70
CA PHE A 181 -66.62 -21.60 5.67
C PHE A 181 -65.15 -21.70 6.13
#